data_AF-A0A7J8AJK8-F1
#
_entry.id   AF-A0A7J8AJK8-F1
#
_cell.length_a   1.000
_cell.length_b   1.000
_cell.length_c   1.000
_cell.angle_alpha   90.00
_cell.angle_beta   90.00
_cell.angle_gamma   90.00
#
_symmetry.space_group_name_H-M   'P 1'
#
loop_
_entity.id
_entity.type
_entity.pdbx_description
1 polymer ?
#
loop_
_entity_poly.entity_id
_entity_poly.type
_entity_poly.pdbx_seq_one_letter_code
_entity_poly.pdbx_strand_id
1 'polypeptide(L)'
;MFPRFLQHIEKNIINESNFKEIKLEILLHLASLSQTFNRLFPEEKLETLRENCWVKDPFAFRNPESIVELNLLPEEESELMQLSSSYTLKNDYETLSLSVFWIKIKEDFPVLSRKSTLLLLPFTTTSLCELGFSVLTQLKMKKRNGLNGAADMRVALSSCVPDWNEQTSTPITLN
;
A
#
# COMPACT_ATOMS: atom_id res chain seq x y z
N MET A 1 15.52 9.72 6.14
CA MET A 1 16.42 10.40 7.10
C MET A 1 17.25 11.43 6.32
N PHE A 2 17.25 12.70 6.73
CA PHE A 2 17.67 13.87 5.92
C PHE A 2 19.18 13.86 5.55
N PRO A 3 19.58 13.43 4.34
CA PRO A 3 20.99 13.20 4.01
C PRO A 3 21.78 14.51 3.86
N ARG A 4 21.08 15.60 3.52
CA ARG A 4 21.65 16.94 3.31
C ARG A 4 21.76 17.78 4.58
N PHE A 5 21.18 17.30 5.69
CA PHE A 5 21.13 18.05 6.94
C PHE A 5 22.53 18.21 7.57
N LEU A 6 23.33 17.13 7.56
CA LEU A 6 24.70 17.14 8.06
C LEU A 6 25.60 18.08 7.25
N GLN A 7 25.54 18.02 5.91
CA GLN A 7 26.28 18.95 5.04
C GLN A 7 25.88 20.42 5.26
N HIS A 8 24.63 20.69 5.64
CA HIS A 8 24.15 22.05 5.90
C HIS A 8 24.60 22.57 7.28
N ILE A 9 24.75 21.69 8.27
CA ILE A 9 25.30 22.01 9.60
C ILE A 9 26.81 22.28 9.54
N GLU A 10 27.56 21.54 8.73
CA GLU A 10 29.01 21.77 8.58
C GLU A 10 29.33 23.06 7.83
N LYS A 11 28.45 23.46 6.90
CA LYS A 11 28.66 24.62 6.03
C LYS A 11 28.18 25.94 6.64
N ASN A 12 27.23 25.90 7.57
CA ASN A 12 26.74 27.08 8.29
C ASN A 12 27.19 26.94 9.74
N ILE A 13 27.84 27.95 10.32
CA ILE A 13 28.19 27.97 11.75
C ILE A 13 26.88 28.12 12.55
N ILE A 14 26.12 27.03 12.67
CA ILE A 14 24.90 26.98 13.45
C ILE A 14 25.34 27.00 14.91
N ASN A 15 24.94 28.05 15.64
CA ASN A 15 25.28 28.16 17.06
C ASN A 15 24.72 26.94 17.83
N GLU A 16 25.31 26.63 18.99
CA GLU A 16 24.92 25.45 19.79
C GLU A 16 23.45 25.47 20.26
N SER A 17 22.88 26.66 20.47
CA SER A 17 21.45 26.87 20.79
C SER A 17 20.54 26.50 19.61
N ASN A 18 20.85 26.99 18.41
CA ASN A 18 20.10 26.69 17.19
C ASN A 18 20.17 25.19 16.87
N PHE A 19 21.30 24.54 17.13
CA PHE A 19 21.44 23.09 16.97
C PHE A 19 20.54 22.32 17.95
N LYS A 20 20.47 22.76 19.22
CA LYS A 20 19.56 22.18 20.23
C LYS A 20 18.09 22.34 19.83
N GLU A 21 17.70 23.51 19.34
CA GLU A 21 16.34 23.77 18.84
C GLU A 21 15.98 22.88 17.66
N ILE A 22 16.85 22.78 16.64
CA ILE A 22 16.58 21.92 15.47
C ILE A 22 16.50 20.44 15.89
N LYS A 23 17.37 19.99 16.80
CA LYS A 23 17.31 18.62 17.33
C LYS A 23 15.97 18.37 18.04
N LEU A 24 15.49 19.34 18.82
CA LEU A 24 14.21 19.25 19.51
C LEU A 24 13.05 19.16 18.50
N GLU A 25 13.04 20.01 17.47
CA GLU A 25 12.05 19.97 16.40
C GLU A 25 12.02 18.63 15.65
N ILE A 26 13.20 18.07 15.34
CA ILE A 26 13.30 16.74 14.71
C ILE A 26 12.69 15.68 15.63
N LEU A 27 13.00 15.71 16.93
CA LEU A 27 12.47 14.73 17.89
C LEU A 27 10.95 14.84 18.03
N LEU A 28 10.42 16.06 18.13
CA LEU A 28 8.98 16.31 18.18
C LEU A 28 8.29 15.81 16.90
N HIS A 29 8.87 16.10 15.74
CA HIS A 29 8.35 15.61 14.47
C HIS A 29 8.36 14.08 14.38
N LEU A 30 9.46 13.42 14.78
CA LEU A 30 9.55 11.96 14.79
C LEU A 30 8.55 11.33 15.77
N ALA A 31 8.32 11.94 16.93
CA ALA A 31 7.32 11.48 17.88
C ALA A 31 5.90 11.59 17.31
N SER A 32 5.58 12.73 16.68
CA SER A 32 4.29 12.93 15.99
C SER A 32 4.10 11.96 14.82
N LEU A 33 5.16 11.72 14.04
CA LEU A 33 5.16 10.76 12.96
C LEU A 33 4.91 9.34 13.48
N SER A 34 5.59 8.93 14.55
CA SER A 34 5.38 7.64 15.22
C SER A 34 3.92 7.48 15.70
N GLN A 35 3.36 8.50 16.35
CA GLN A 35 1.96 8.49 16.77
C GLN A 35 1.00 8.36 15.57
N THR A 36 1.33 9.03 14.46
CA THR A 36 0.55 8.91 13.22
C THR A 36 0.64 7.50 12.64
N PHE A 37 1.83 6.89 12.60
CA PHE A 37 2.00 5.50 12.19
C PHE A 37 1.17 4.55 13.05
N ASN A 38 1.22 4.66 14.37
CA ASN A 38 0.43 3.80 15.28
C ASN A 38 -1.09 3.98 15.07
N ARG A 39 -1.54 5.17 14.67
CA ARG A 39 -2.96 5.40 14.34
C ARG A 39 -3.34 4.77 12.99
N LEU A 40 -2.47 4.85 11.99
CA LEU A 40 -2.72 4.32 10.65
C LEU A 40 -2.55 2.79 10.58
N PHE A 41 -1.60 2.28 11.37
CA PHE A 41 -1.26 0.86 11.53
C PHE A 41 -1.39 0.48 13.01
N PRO A 42 -2.63 0.30 13.50
CA PRO A 42 -2.88 -0.20 14.85
C PRO A 42 -2.15 -1.52 15.07
N GLU A 43 -1.58 -1.71 16.26
CA GLU A 43 -0.88 -2.95 16.63
C GLU A 43 -1.79 -4.16 16.43
N GLU A 44 -3.08 -4.03 16.72
CA GLU A 44 -4.07 -5.11 16.55
C GLU A 44 -4.15 -5.59 15.09
N LYS A 45 -4.01 -4.69 14.11
CA LYS A 45 -3.96 -5.08 12.69
C LYS A 45 -2.64 -5.77 12.35
N LEU A 46 -1.53 -5.36 12.94
CA LEU A 46 -0.22 -5.98 12.74
C LEU A 46 -0.19 -7.40 13.34
N GLU A 47 -0.76 -7.56 14.53
CA GLU A 47 -0.99 -8.85 15.18
C GLU A 47 -1.82 -9.77 14.29
N THR A 48 -2.96 -9.28 13.80
CA THR A 48 -3.83 -10.05 12.88
C THR A 48 -3.06 -10.51 11.63
N LEU A 49 -2.21 -9.65 11.06
CA LEU A 49 -1.38 -10.02 9.90
C LEU A 49 -0.27 -11.02 10.25
N ARG A 50 0.24 -11.01 11.49
CA ARG A 50 1.24 -11.95 11.96
C ARG A 50 0.65 -13.34 12.19
N GLU A 51 -0.54 -13.40 12.79
CA GLU A 51 -1.31 -14.65 12.95
C GLU A 51 -1.71 -15.24 11.59
N ASN A 52 -1.90 -14.40 10.58
CA ASN A 52 -2.25 -14.82 9.22
C ASN A 52 -1.04 -14.76 8.27
N CYS A 53 0.14 -15.16 8.75
CA CYS A 53 1.39 -15.13 7.96
C CYS A 53 1.30 -15.97 6.66
N TRP A 54 0.46 -17.01 6.64
CA TRP A 54 0.14 -17.81 5.45
C TRP A 54 -0.47 -17.00 4.30
N VAL A 55 -1.05 -15.83 4.56
CA VAL A 55 -1.52 -14.92 3.50
C VAL A 55 -0.36 -14.39 2.67
N LYS A 56 0.82 -14.22 3.29
CA LYS A 56 2.03 -13.77 2.59
C LYS A 56 2.71 -14.89 1.84
N ASP A 57 2.79 -16.08 2.42
CA ASP A 57 3.40 -17.26 1.79
C ASP A 57 2.57 -18.52 2.07
N PRO A 58 1.55 -18.81 1.25
CA PRO A 58 0.70 -19.97 1.45
C PRO A 58 1.42 -21.30 1.16
N PHE A 59 2.58 -21.27 0.50
CA PHE A 59 3.34 -22.47 0.11
C PHE A 59 4.42 -22.87 1.12
N ALA A 60 4.62 -22.08 2.18
CA ALA A 60 5.48 -22.42 3.31
C ALA A 60 4.94 -23.56 4.17
N PHE A 61 3.63 -23.84 4.10
CA PHE A 61 2.91 -24.76 4.99
C PHE A 61 2.54 -26.07 4.28
N ARG A 62 3.54 -26.91 3.97
CA ARG A 62 3.30 -28.20 3.25
C ARG A 62 3.06 -29.38 4.17
N ASN A 63 3.46 -29.26 5.43
CA ASN A 63 3.33 -30.28 6.45
C ASN A 63 2.12 -29.96 7.33
N PRO A 64 1.25 -30.95 7.63
CA PRO A 64 0.05 -30.74 8.45
C PRO A 64 0.36 -30.11 9.81
N GLU A 65 1.49 -30.49 10.43
CA GLU A 65 1.96 -29.94 11.70
C GLU A 65 2.13 -28.42 11.67
N SER A 66 2.62 -27.86 10.55
CA SER A 66 2.79 -26.42 10.38
C SER A 66 1.48 -25.66 10.22
N ILE A 67 0.42 -26.34 9.76
CA ILE A 67 -0.91 -25.74 9.57
C ILE A 67 -1.69 -25.71 10.89
N VAL A 68 -1.52 -26.74 11.73
CA VAL A 68 -2.17 -26.81 13.06
C VAL A 68 -1.78 -25.61 13.94
N GLU A 69 -0.53 -25.14 13.84
CA GLU A 69 -0.05 -23.97 14.58
C GLU A 69 -0.72 -22.65 14.16
N LEU A 70 -1.39 -22.61 13.01
CA LEU A 70 -2.06 -21.40 12.49
C LEU A 70 -3.46 -21.16 13.07
N ASN A 71 -3.99 -22.08 13.88
CA ASN A 71 -5.32 -22.00 14.50
C ASN A 71 -6.43 -21.64 13.48
N LEU A 72 -6.38 -22.25 12.30
CA LEU A 72 -7.34 -22.03 11.22
C LEU A 72 -8.68 -22.73 11.50
N LEU A 73 -9.74 -22.25 10.84
CA LEU A 73 -10.99 -23.01 10.78
C LEU A 73 -10.80 -24.26 9.90
N PRO A 74 -11.57 -25.34 10.13
CA PRO A 74 -11.41 -26.59 9.37
C PRO A 74 -11.48 -26.42 7.84
N GLU A 75 -12.34 -25.51 7.37
CA GLU A 75 -12.48 -25.19 5.94
C GLU A 75 -11.24 -24.46 5.39
N GLU A 76 -10.67 -23.55 6.18
CA GLU A 76 -9.44 -22.81 5.84
C GLU A 76 -8.23 -23.73 5.81
N GLU A 77 -8.11 -24.64 6.78
CA GLU A 77 -7.05 -25.66 6.83
C GLU A 77 -7.11 -26.57 5.60
N SER A 78 -8.30 -27.06 5.24
CA SER A 78 -8.50 -27.93 4.07
C SER A 78 -8.10 -27.22 2.77
N GLU A 79 -8.55 -25.97 2.58
CA GLU A 79 -8.17 -25.17 1.40
C GLU A 79 -6.65 -24.91 1.39
N LEU A 80 -6.04 -24.60 2.55
CA LEU A 80 -4.62 -24.27 2.62
C LEU A 80 -3.74 -25.49 2.32
N MET A 81 -4.14 -26.66 2.81
CA MET A 81 -3.44 -27.93 2.54
C MET A 81 -3.50 -28.30 1.05
N GLN A 82 -4.65 -28.10 0.41
CA GLN A 82 -4.81 -28.31 -1.04
C GLN A 82 -3.99 -27.30 -1.84
N LEU A 83 -4.04 -26.02 -1.44
CA LEU A 83 -3.31 -24.94 -2.09
C LEU A 83 -1.79 -25.17 -2.02
N SER A 84 -1.27 -25.44 -0.82
CA SER A 84 0.18 -25.60 -0.58
C SER A 84 0.79 -26.81 -1.27
N SER A 85 -0.04 -27.79 -1.63
CA SER A 85 0.34 -29.00 -2.39
C SER A 85 0.38 -28.78 -3.90
N SER A 86 -0.14 -27.66 -4.42
CA SER A 86 -0.25 -27.42 -5.86
C SER A 86 1.00 -26.77 -6.44
N TYR A 87 1.74 -27.51 -7.27
CA TYR A 87 2.93 -26.98 -7.96
C TYR A 87 2.59 -25.90 -9.01
N THR A 88 1.46 -26.05 -9.72
CA THR A 88 1.04 -25.08 -10.73
C THR A 88 0.70 -23.73 -10.11
N LEU A 89 -0.03 -23.75 -8.99
CA LEU A 89 -0.37 -22.54 -8.25
C LEU A 89 0.86 -21.93 -7.58
N LYS A 90 1.86 -22.73 -7.18
CA LYS A 90 3.13 -22.21 -6.68
C LYS A 90 3.88 -21.41 -7.75
N ASN A 91 3.90 -21.90 -8.98
CA ASN A 91 4.50 -21.18 -10.11
C ASN A 91 3.74 -19.88 -10.43
N ASP A 92 2.41 -19.90 -10.36
CA ASP A 92 1.60 -18.68 -10.47
C ASP A 92 1.93 -17.68 -9.35
N TYR A 93 2.05 -18.13 -8.11
CA TYR A 93 2.40 -17.27 -6.97
C TYR A 93 3.78 -16.61 -7.12
N GLU A 94 4.77 -17.33 -7.65
CA GLU A 94 6.12 -16.79 -7.88
C GLU A 94 6.17 -15.75 -9.02
N THR A 95 5.17 -15.72 -9.90
CA THR A 95 5.12 -14.83 -11.08
C THR A 95 4.13 -13.67 -10.93
N LEU A 96 3.11 -13.82 -10.10
CA LEU A 96 2.07 -12.82 -9.87
C LEU A 96 2.35 -11.98 -8.63
N SER A 97 1.79 -10.78 -8.59
CA SER A 97 1.74 -10.03 -7.32
C SER A 97 0.77 -10.70 -6.35
N LEU A 98 1.01 -10.50 -5.05
CA LEU A 98 0.24 -11.16 -3.98
C LEU A 98 -1.28 -10.95 -4.13
N SER A 99 -1.71 -9.72 -4.43
CA SER A 99 -3.13 -9.39 -4.62
C SER A 99 -3.72 -10.06 -5.86
N VAL A 100 -2.98 -10.08 -6.97
CA VAL A 100 -3.43 -10.71 -8.22
C VAL A 100 -3.54 -12.23 -8.05
N PHE A 101 -2.60 -12.85 -7.32
CA PHE A 101 -2.65 -14.27 -7.00
C PHE A 101 -3.93 -14.64 -6.22
N TRP A 102 -4.20 -13.96 -5.10
CA TRP A 102 -5.41 -14.22 -4.30
C TRP A 102 -6.72 -13.96 -5.06
N ILE A 103 -6.72 -13.00 -5.99
CA ILE A 103 -7.87 -12.78 -6.87
C ILE A 103 -8.03 -13.91 -7.90
N LYS A 104 -6.92 -14.39 -8.48
CA LYS A 104 -6.92 -15.44 -9.50
C LYS A 104 -7.52 -16.75 -8.99
N ILE A 105 -7.13 -17.15 -7.78
CA ILE A 105 -7.52 -18.45 -7.21
C ILE A 105 -8.87 -18.43 -6.47
N LYS A 106 -9.59 -17.29 -6.53
CA LYS A 106 -10.80 -17.03 -5.75
C LYS A 106 -11.92 -18.06 -5.94
N GLU A 107 -12.08 -18.59 -7.14
CA GLU A 107 -13.16 -19.55 -7.42
C GLU A 107 -12.81 -20.96 -6.93
N ASP A 108 -11.51 -21.32 -6.91
CA ASP A 108 -11.02 -22.62 -6.44
C ASP A 108 -10.81 -22.66 -4.92
N PHE A 109 -10.43 -21.51 -4.32
CA PHE A 109 -10.15 -21.34 -2.89
C PHE A 109 -10.90 -20.14 -2.32
N PRO A 110 -12.24 -20.15 -2.31
CA PRO A 110 -13.06 -18.99 -1.97
C PRO A 110 -12.91 -18.55 -0.51
N VAL A 111 -12.69 -19.46 0.43
CA VAL A 111 -12.57 -19.12 1.85
C VAL A 111 -11.27 -18.36 2.10
N LEU A 112 -10.14 -18.94 1.67
CA LEU A 112 -8.83 -18.31 1.81
C LEU A 112 -8.74 -17.01 1.03
N SER A 113 -9.19 -17.00 -0.22
CA SER A 113 -9.10 -15.82 -1.08
C SER A 113 -9.89 -14.65 -0.52
N ARG A 114 -11.08 -14.90 0.05
CA ARG A 114 -11.86 -13.86 0.73
C ARG A 114 -11.11 -13.29 1.94
N LYS A 115 -10.56 -14.17 2.79
CA LYS A 115 -9.81 -13.76 4.00
C LYS A 115 -8.55 -12.99 3.65
N SER A 116 -7.74 -13.50 2.73
CA SER A 116 -6.54 -12.84 2.21
C SER A 116 -6.86 -11.47 1.61
N THR A 117 -7.92 -11.39 0.78
CA THR A 117 -8.32 -10.11 0.15
C THR A 117 -8.71 -9.07 1.20
N LEU A 118 -9.47 -9.45 2.23
CA LEU A 118 -9.84 -8.55 3.33
C LEU A 118 -8.64 -8.07 4.14
N LEU A 119 -7.65 -8.93 4.37
CA LEU A 119 -6.42 -8.58 5.09
C LEU A 119 -5.50 -7.66 4.28
N LEU A 120 -5.51 -7.77 2.95
CA LEU A 120 -4.70 -6.96 2.04
C LEU A 120 -5.34 -5.61 1.67
N LEU A 121 -6.67 -5.53 1.67
CA LEU A 121 -7.44 -4.33 1.30
C LEU A 121 -7.17 -3.04 2.13
N PRO A 122 -7.00 -3.06 3.47
CA PRO A 122 -6.87 -1.83 4.26
C PRO A 122 -5.61 -1.00 3.92
N PHE A 123 -4.62 -1.59 3.25
CA PHE A 123 -3.44 -0.83 2.78
C PHE A 123 -3.77 0.10 1.60
N THR A 124 -4.77 -0.24 0.79
CA THR A 124 -5.05 0.51 -0.44
C THR A 124 -5.85 1.78 -0.17
N THR A 125 -6.86 1.77 0.70
CA THR A 125 -7.77 2.93 0.83
C THR A 125 -7.12 4.11 1.54
N THR A 126 -6.44 3.92 2.67
CA THR A 126 -5.77 5.01 3.38
C THR A 126 -4.62 5.60 2.57
N SER A 127 -3.76 4.73 2.00
CA SER A 127 -2.62 5.19 1.20
C SER A 127 -3.08 5.88 -0.10
N LEU A 128 -4.10 5.35 -0.79
CA LEU A 128 -4.67 6.00 -1.98
C LEU A 128 -5.39 7.30 -1.63
N CYS A 129 -6.07 7.39 -0.49
CA CYS A 129 -6.67 8.63 -0.01
C CYS A 129 -5.59 9.69 0.26
N GLU A 130 -4.52 9.33 0.98
CA GLU A 130 -3.39 10.23 1.26
C GLU A 130 -2.67 10.66 -0.03
N LEU A 131 -2.44 9.73 -0.96
CA LEU A 131 -1.93 10.03 -2.29
C LEU A 131 -2.87 10.98 -3.04
N GLY A 132 -4.19 10.73 -2.97
CA GLY A 132 -5.24 11.59 -3.51
C GLY A 132 -5.17 13.03 -2.98
N PHE A 133 -5.02 13.18 -1.67
CA PHE A 133 -4.88 14.50 -1.04
C PHE A 133 -3.55 15.18 -1.39
N SER A 134 -2.45 14.42 -1.49
CA SER A 134 -1.15 14.94 -1.92
C SER A 134 -1.23 15.47 -3.36
N VAL A 135 -1.80 14.68 -4.27
CA VAL A 135 -2.04 15.06 -5.67
C VAL A 135 -2.94 16.29 -5.76
N LEU A 136 -4.03 16.35 -4.99
CA LEU A 136 -4.90 17.53 -4.93
C LEU A 136 -4.12 18.78 -4.54
N THR A 137 -3.30 18.67 -3.49
CA THR A 137 -2.51 19.78 -2.96
C THR A 137 -1.54 20.29 -4.03
N GLN A 138 -0.85 19.38 -4.73
CA GLN A 138 0.06 19.73 -5.82
C GLN A 138 -0.66 20.41 -6.99
N LEU A 139 -1.83 19.90 -7.39
CA LEU A 139 -2.63 20.48 -8.46
C LEU A 139 -3.12 21.90 -8.11
N LYS A 140 -3.55 22.11 -6.86
CA LYS A 140 -3.96 23.44 -6.36
C LYS A 140 -2.80 24.43 -6.31
N MET A 141 -1.59 23.99 -5.97
CA MET A 141 -0.40 24.85 -5.94
C MET A 141 0.09 25.25 -7.34
N LYS A 142 -0.10 24.40 -8.35
CA LYS A 142 0.44 24.59 -9.71
C LYS A 142 -0.47 25.41 -10.63
N LYS A 143 -1.79 25.39 -10.42
CA LYS A 143 -2.76 26.08 -11.30
C LYS A 143 -3.40 27.28 -10.56
N ARG A 144 -3.07 28.50 -10.99
CA ARG A 144 -3.65 29.75 -10.44
C ARG A 144 -5.05 30.07 -11.01
N ASN A 145 -5.45 29.46 -12.13
CA ASN A 145 -6.76 29.61 -12.76
C ASN A 145 -7.33 28.26 -13.19
N GLY A 146 -8.53 27.91 -12.72
CA GLY A 146 -9.41 26.88 -13.30
C GLY A 146 -8.89 25.43 -13.23
N LEU A 147 -9.08 24.77 -12.10
CA LEU A 147 -8.93 23.32 -11.98
C LEU A 147 -10.29 22.65 -12.19
N ASN A 148 -10.38 21.67 -13.10
CA ASN A 148 -11.47 20.70 -13.05
C ASN A 148 -11.04 19.59 -12.10
N GLY A 149 -11.26 19.81 -10.80
CA GLY A 149 -10.67 19.02 -9.72
C GLY A 149 -10.81 17.51 -9.91
N ALA A 150 -11.99 17.03 -10.33
CA ALA A 150 -12.22 15.61 -10.49
C ALA A 150 -11.49 15.00 -11.70
N ALA A 151 -11.45 15.69 -12.84
CA ALA A 151 -10.81 15.17 -14.06
C ALA A 151 -9.28 15.14 -13.92
N ASP A 152 -8.70 16.25 -13.45
CA ASP A 152 -7.25 16.40 -13.29
C ASP A 152 -6.72 15.41 -12.22
N MET A 153 -7.47 15.18 -11.13
CA MET A 153 -7.12 14.17 -10.12
C MET A 153 -7.21 12.74 -10.65
N ARG A 154 -8.25 12.40 -11.43
CA ARG A 154 -8.36 11.05 -12.01
C ARG A 154 -7.18 10.72 -12.91
N VAL A 155 -6.76 11.66 -13.76
CA VAL A 155 -5.58 11.47 -14.62
C VAL A 155 -4.31 11.31 -13.78
N ALA A 156 -4.12 12.14 -12.76
CA ALA A 156 -2.91 12.11 -11.93
C ALA A 156 -2.82 10.89 -11.00
N LEU A 157 -3.96 10.31 -10.59
CA LEU A 157 -4.03 9.10 -9.77
C LEU A 157 -4.08 7.81 -10.59
N SER A 158 -4.32 7.93 -11.91
CA SER A 158 -4.38 6.79 -12.81
C SER A 158 -2.99 6.20 -13.05
N SER A 159 -2.86 4.89 -12.89
CA SER A 159 -1.71 4.11 -13.36
C SER A 159 -1.79 3.75 -14.84
N CYS A 160 -2.90 4.05 -15.53
CA CYS A 160 -3.02 3.89 -16.98
C CYS A 160 -2.32 5.04 -17.71
N VAL A 161 -1.54 4.70 -18.74
CA VAL A 161 -0.93 5.68 -19.66
C VAL A 161 -2.04 6.39 -20.44
N PRO A 162 -2.11 7.73 -20.45
CA PRO A 162 -3.11 8.45 -21.22
C PRO A 162 -2.94 8.17 -22.72
N ASP A 163 -4.01 7.71 -23.39
CA ASP A 163 -4.04 7.67 -24.86
C ASP A 163 -4.37 9.08 -25.39
N TRP A 164 -3.34 9.78 -25.86
CA TRP A 164 -3.47 11.13 -26.37
C TRP A 164 -4.20 11.21 -27.72
N ASN A 165 -4.43 10.08 -28.40
CA ASN A 165 -5.01 10.05 -29.74
C ASN A 165 -6.54 10.13 -29.76
N GLU A 166 -7.21 9.95 -28.62
CA GLU A 166 -8.68 9.97 -28.53
C GLU A 166 -9.25 11.40 -28.40
N GLN A 167 -8.44 12.37 -27.97
CA GLN A 167 -8.88 13.77 -27.80
C GLN A 167 -8.91 14.59 -29.11
N THR A 168 -8.35 14.08 -30.21
CA THR A 168 -8.28 14.81 -31.49
C THR A 168 -9.41 14.45 -32.48
N SER A 169 -10.33 13.55 -32.11
CA SER A 169 -11.26 12.93 -33.08
C SER A 169 -12.74 13.29 -32.92
N THR A 170 -13.11 14.24 -32.06
CA THR A 170 -14.50 14.77 -32.03
C THR A 170 -14.61 16.04 -32.88
N PRO A 171 -15.29 16.01 -34.04
CA PRO A 171 -15.56 17.22 -34.81
C PRO A 171 -16.58 18.07 -34.05
N ILE A 172 -16.24 19.33 -33.81
CA ILE A 172 -17.19 20.34 -33.33
C ILE A 172 -18.18 20.61 -34.48
N THR A 173 -19.37 20.01 -34.44
CA THR A 173 -20.50 20.49 -35.26
C THR A 173 -21.11 21.69 -34.55
N LEU A 174 -20.84 22.89 -35.08
CA LEU A 174 -21.58 24.11 -34.79
C LEU A 174 -22.96 24.03 -35.45
N ASN A 175 -24.02 24.16 -34.65
CA ASN A 175 -25.34 24.65 -35.07
C ASN A 175 -25.62 25.94 -34.31
#